data_AF-A0A7S1ZSB6-F1
#
_entry.id   AF-A0A7S1ZSB6-F1
#
_cell.length_a   1.000
_cell.length_b   1.000
_cell.length_c   1.000
_cell.angle_alpha   90.00
_cell.angle_beta   90.00
_cell.angle_gamma   90.00
#
_symmetry.space_group_name_H-M   'P 1'
#
loop_
_entity.id
_entity.type
_entity.pdbx_description
1 polymer ?
#
loop_
_entity_poly.entity_id
_entity_poly.type
_entity_poly.pdbx_seq_one_letter_code
_entity_poly.pdbx_strand_id
1 'polypeptide(L)'
;RHEHILPPSASNLMVTAMQVELTPFEKLETDIYLKFLLGIQDKNIGIDEKMLDAIHDRANGCPLFIEYIVSWALDKNMIEYADADRKMNFKQLNDDSDDAVAVIPRELSNTVLA
;
A
#
# COMPACT_ATOMS: atom_id res chain seq x y z
N ARG A 1 -22.97 37.96 -37.48
CA ARG A 1 -21.78 37.35 -36.85
C ARG A 1 -21.39 38.25 -35.69
N HIS A 2 -21.67 37.85 -34.46
CA HIS A 2 -21.30 38.60 -33.26
C HIS A 2 -20.33 37.74 -32.48
N GLU A 3 -19.11 38.24 -32.36
CA GLU A 3 -18.04 37.63 -31.59
C GLU A 3 -18.36 37.83 -30.11
N HIS A 4 -18.47 36.72 -29.37
CA HIS A 4 -18.56 36.77 -27.92
C HIS A 4 -17.19 37.16 -27.37
N ILE A 5 -17.04 38.44 -27.02
CA ILE A 5 -15.88 38.93 -26.27
C ILE A 5 -16.06 38.47 -24.83
N LEU A 6 -15.21 37.53 -24.40
CA LEU A 6 -15.11 37.13 -22.99
C LEU A 6 -14.63 38.34 -22.16
N PRO A 7 -15.24 38.61 -21.00
CA PRO A 7 -14.80 39.71 -20.14
C PRO A 7 -13.37 39.47 -19.62
N PRO A 8 -12.55 40.52 -19.49
CA PRO A 8 -11.13 40.44 -19.13
C PRO A 8 -10.86 39.83 -17.73
N SER A 9 -11.90 39.61 -16.94
CA SER A 9 -11.85 38.88 -15.67
C SER A 9 -11.67 37.37 -15.82
N ALA A 10 -11.88 36.79 -17.01
CA ALA A 10 -11.52 35.40 -17.30
C ALA A 10 -10.01 35.22 -17.59
N SER A 11 -9.30 36.29 -17.96
CA SER A 11 -7.89 36.25 -18.35
C SER A 11 -6.91 36.15 -17.17
N ASN A 12 -7.38 36.35 -15.94
CA ASN A 12 -6.54 36.34 -14.73
C ASN A 12 -6.63 35.03 -13.92
N LEU A 13 -7.30 34.01 -14.47
CA LEU A 13 -7.34 32.65 -13.94
C LEU A 13 -6.44 31.70 -14.74
N MET A 14 -5.32 32.19 -15.27
CA MET A 14 -4.13 31.35 -15.44
C MET A 14 -3.48 31.17 -14.07
N VAL A 15 -4.22 30.58 -13.12
CA VAL A 15 -3.59 29.89 -12.00
C VAL A 15 -2.89 28.72 -12.66
N THR A 16 -1.56 28.76 -12.67
CA THR A 16 -0.72 27.66 -13.15
C THR A 16 -1.14 26.41 -12.37
N ALA A 17 -2.05 25.62 -12.94
CA ALA A 17 -2.52 24.40 -12.31
C ALA A 17 -1.31 23.46 -12.25
N MET A 18 -0.72 23.34 -11.06
CA MET A 18 0.39 22.42 -10.83
C MET A 18 -0.22 21.02 -10.78
N GLN A 19 -0.05 20.28 -11.87
CA GLN A 19 -0.40 18.87 -11.90
C GLN A 19 0.59 18.12 -11.04
N VAL A 20 0.10 17.51 -9.95
CA VAL A 20 0.87 16.60 -9.11
C VAL A 20 0.47 15.19 -9.52
N GLU A 21 1.46 14.42 -9.98
CA GLU A 21 1.27 13.01 -10.26
C GLU A 21 1.48 12.21 -8.98
N LEU A 22 0.50 11.38 -8.63
CA LEU A 22 0.63 10.43 -7.53
C LEU A 22 1.01 9.08 -8.13
N THR A 23 2.12 8.53 -7.66
CA THR A 23 2.59 7.20 -8.07
C THR A 23 2.30 6.19 -6.96
N PRO A 24 2.16 4.89 -7.29
CA PRO A 24 2.16 3.84 -6.29
C PRO A 24 3.44 3.87 -5.44
N PHE A 25 3.34 3.33 -4.23
CA PHE A 25 4.49 3.17 -3.35
C PHE A 25 5.48 2.18 -3.94
N GLU A 26 6.76 2.52 -3.84
CA GLU A 26 7.84 1.56 -4.01
C GLU A 26 7.91 0.60 -2.80
N LYS A 27 8.72 -0.44 -2.93
CA LYS A 27 8.88 -1.46 -1.88
C LYS A 27 9.33 -0.88 -0.54
N LEU A 28 10.23 0.12 -0.56
CA LEU A 28 10.69 0.81 0.65
C LEU A 28 9.56 1.61 1.32
N GLU A 29 8.76 2.32 0.53
CA GLU A 29 7.61 3.07 1.04
C GLU A 29 6.55 2.12 1.61
N THR A 30 6.37 0.97 0.98
CA THR A 30 5.50 -0.12 1.47
C THR A 30 5.98 -0.64 2.84
N ASP A 31 7.28 -0.87 3.05
CA ASP A 31 7.85 -1.30 4.34
C ASP A 31 7.58 -0.26 5.44
N ILE A 32 7.86 1.01 5.16
CA ILE A 32 7.64 2.12 6.11
C ILE A 32 6.15 2.19 6.48
N TYR A 33 5.29 2.08 5.48
CA TYR A 33 3.85 2.16 5.68
C TYR A 33 3.29 0.96 6.44
N LEU A 34 3.79 -0.24 6.19
CA LEU A 34 3.45 -1.44 6.96
C LEU A 34 3.83 -1.30 8.43
N LYS A 35 5.02 -0.79 8.73
CA LYS A 35 5.44 -0.53 10.11
C LYS A 35 4.49 0.43 10.83
N PHE A 36 4.04 1.46 10.13
CA PHE A 36 3.04 2.38 10.65
C PHE A 36 1.71 1.67 10.94
N LEU A 37 1.17 0.90 9.98
CA LEU A 37 -0.11 0.20 10.14
C LEU A 37 -0.09 -0.85 11.27
N LEU A 38 1.06 -1.51 11.48
CA LEU A 38 1.24 -2.50 12.54
C LEU A 38 1.62 -1.88 13.90
N GLY A 39 1.71 -0.55 14.00
CA GLY A 39 2.06 0.14 15.23
C GLY A 39 3.49 -0.12 15.72
N ILE A 40 4.41 -0.47 14.82
CA ILE A 40 5.81 -0.75 15.16
C ILE A 40 6.54 0.57 15.41
N GLN A 41 6.89 0.81 16.67
CA GLN A 41 7.66 2.00 17.09
C GLN A 41 9.16 1.72 17.29
N ASP A 42 9.53 0.46 17.59
CA ASP A 42 10.93 0.07 17.73
C ASP A 42 11.59 -0.04 16.35
N LYS A 43 12.60 0.80 16.12
CA LYS A 43 13.35 0.85 14.85
C LYS A 43 14.12 -0.43 14.55
N ASN A 44 14.32 -1.29 15.55
CA ASN A 44 15.01 -2.56 15.39
C ASN A 44 14.06 -3.70 15.00
N ILE A 45 12.74 -3.46 15.00
CA ILE A 45 11.76 -4.44 14.53
C ILE A 45 11.53 -4.23 13.03
N GLY A 46 11.80 -5.28 12.25
CA GLY A 46 11.62 -5.28 10.80
C GLY A 46 10.28 -5.86 10.34
N ILE A 47 9.98 -5.71 9.06
CA ILE A 47 9.01 -6.56 8.35
C ILE A 47 9.81 -7.67 7.67
N ASP A 48 9.30 -8.90 7.73
CA ASP A 48 9.86 -10.00 6.97
C ASP A 48 9.80 -9.74 5.46
N GLU A 49 10.85 -10.13 4.73
CA GLU A 49 10.94 -9.83 3.31
C GLU A 49 9.86 -10.53 2.50
N LYS A 50 9.51 -11.78 2.83
CA LYS A 50 8.45 -12.51 2.13
C LYS A 50 7.08 -11.90 2.38
N MET A 51 6.84 -11.44 3.62
CA MET A 51 5.63 -10.70 3.96
C MET A 51 5.55 -9.38 3.18
N LEU A 52 6.65 -8.64 3.11
CA LEU A 52 6.74 -7.39 2.36
C LEU A 52 6.50 -7.61 0.86
N ASP A 53 7.14 -8.61 0.27
CA ASP A 53 6.96 -8.99 -1.14
C ASP A 53 5.52 -9.35 -1.44
N ALA A 54 4.94 -10.25 -0.63
CA ALA A 54 3.57 -10.69 -0.83
C ALA A 54 2.58 -9.52 -0.81
N ILE A 55 2.73 -8.60 0.16
CA ILE A 55 1.84 -7.45 0.27
C ILE A 55 2.09 -6.44 -0.86
N HIS A 56 3.35 -6.11 -1.15
CA HIS A 56 3.71 -5.14 -2.18
C HIS A 56 3.25 -5.58 -3.56
N ASP A 57 3.57 -6.82 -3.95
CA ASP A 57 3.19 -7.39 -5.24
C ASP A 57 1.68 -7.48 -5.37
N ARG A 58 1.01 -7.85 -4.27
CA ARG A 58 -0.44 -7.97 -4.30
C ARG A 58 -1.13 -6.62 -4.38
N ALA A 59 -0.67 -5.63 -3.64
CA ALA A 59 -1.23 -4.28 -3.69
C ALA A 59 -0.74 -3.47 -4.92
N ASN A 60 0.31 -3.95 -5.60
CA ASN A 60 1.05 -3.20 -6.61
C ASN A 60 1.41 -1.77 -6.14
N GLY A 61 1.87 -1.67 -4.88
CA GLY A 61 2.20 -0.40 -4.24
C GLY A 61 1.02 0.52 -3.92
N CYS A 62 -0.24 0.11 -4.13
CA CYS A 62 -1.40 0.95 -3.83
C CYS A 62 -1.66 1.02 -2.30
N PRO A 63 -1.60 2.21 -1.66
CA PRO A 63 -1.78 2.33 -0.21
C PRO A 63 -3.12 1.77 0.29
N LEU A 64 -4.21 2.01 -0.44
CA LEU A 64 -5.54 1.50 -0.07
C LEU A 64 -5.60 -0.03 -0.06
N PHE A 65 -4.95 -0.69 -1.01
CA PHE A 65 -4.90 -2.16 -1.01
C PHE A 65 -3.95 -2.69 0.06
N ILE A 66 -2.86 -1.99 0.38
CA ILE A 66 -1.99 -2.34 1.50
C ILE A 66 -2.79 -2.32 2.80
N GLU A 67 -3.53 -1.24 3.09
CA GLU A 67 -4.39 -1.13 4.27
C GLU A 67 -5.41 -2.27 4.36
N TYR A 68 -6.05 -2.59 3.23
CA TYR A 68 -7.07 -3.63 3.17
C TYR A 68 -6.49 -5.03 3.44
N ILE A 69 -5.34 -5.34 2.84
CA ILE A 69 -4.61 -6.59 3.08
C ILE A 69 -4.18 -6.70 4.54
N VAL A 70 -3.63 -5.64 5.12
CA VAL A 70 -3.22 -5.63 6.54
C VAL A 70 -4.41 -5.82 7.47
N SER A 71 -5.52 -5.12 7.22
CA SER A 71 -6.74 -5.26 8.02
C SER A 71 -7.28 -6.69 7.96
N TRP A 72 -7.35 -7.27 6.76
CA TRP A 72 -7.72 -8.68 6.58
C TRP A 72 -6.78 -9.63 7.34
N ALA A 73 -5.47 -9.42 7.27
CA ALA A 73 -4.50 -10.28 7.93
C ALA A 73 -4.58 -10.19 9.46
N LEU A 74 -4.84 -8.99 10.01
CA LEU A 74 -5.10 -8.78 11.43
C LEU A 74 -6.39 -9.48 11.87
N ASP A 75 -7.48 -9.33 11.11
CA ASP A 75 -8.78 -9.99 11.39
C ASP A 75 -8.66 -11.52 11.38
N LYS A 76 -7.81 -12.06 10.51
CA LYS A 76 -7.51 -13.50 10.43
C LYS A 76 -6.43 -13.96 11.40
N ASN A 77 -5.88 -13.06 12.22
CA ASN A 77 -4.79 -13.33 13.15
C ASN A 77 -3.60 -14.01 12.46
N MET A 78 -3.25 -13.56 11.24
CA MET A 78 -2.21 -14.15 10.39
C MET A 78 -0.85 -13.50 10.59
N ILE A 79 -0.76 -12.38 11.29
CA ILE A 79 0.50 -11.70 11.56
C ILE A 79 1.04 -12.18 12.91
N GLU A 80 2.34 -12.47 12.97
CA GLU A 80 3.05 -12.73 14.23
C GLU A 80 4.39 -12.00 14.27
N TYR A 81 4.91 -11.87 15.49
CA TYR A 81 6.26 -11.38 15.74
C TYR A 81 7.19 -12.57 15.96
N ALA A 82 8.17 -12.74 15.07
CA ALA A 82 9.26 -13.70 15.21
C ALA A 82 10.39 -13.09 16.05
N ASP A 83 10.48 -13.50 17.31
CA ASP A 83 11.44 -12.94 18.27
C ASP A 83 12.91 -13.19 17.88
N ALA A 84 13.21 -14.34 17.28
CA ALA A 84 14.56 -14.71 16.86
C ALA A 84 15.17 -13.72 15.84
N ASP A 85 14.35 -13.27 14.89
CA ASP A 85 14.77 -12.37 13.81
C ASP A 85 14.33 -10.92 14.03
N ARG A 86 13.59 -10.66 15.12
CA ARG A 86 12.96 -9.38 15.45
C ARG A 86 12.15 -8.82 14.28
N LYS A 87 11.29 -9.64 13.68
CA LYS A 87 10.49 -9.27 12.51
C LYS A 87 9.01 -9.60 12.70
N MET A 88 8.14 -8.78 12.12
CA MET A 88 6.76 -9.20 11.85
C MET A 88 6.72 -10.07 10.59
N ASN A 89 5.98 -11.17 10.63
CA ASN A 89 5.81 -12.08 9.51
C ASN A 89 4.33 -12.51 9.37
N PHE A 90 4.02 -13.25 8.30
CA PHE A 90 2.81 -14.06 8.26
C PHE A 90 3.04 -15.46 8.83
N LYS A 91 2.19 -15.90 9.78
CA LYS A 91 2.25 -17.20 10.47
C LYS A 91 2.37 -18.41 9.55
N GLN A 92 1.77 -18.34 8.36
CA GLN A 92 1.70 -19.47 7.41
C GLN A 92 2.84 -19.48 6.38
N LEU A 93 3.68 -18.44 6.32
CA LEU A 93 4.84 -18.42 5.41
C LEU A 93 6.04 -19.24 5.92
N ASN A 94 5.95 -19.79 7.13
CA ASN A 94 7.02 -20.58 7.76
C ASN A 94 6.93 -22.09 7.43
N ASP A 95 5.80 -22.59 6.90
CA ASP A 95 5.64 -24.00 6.48
C ASP A 95 5.82 -24.08 4.95
N ASP A 96 7.05 -24.31 4.47
CA ASP A 96 7.49 -24.84 3.15
C ASP A 96 6.73 -24.46 1.85
N SER A 97 5.84 -23.45 1.86
CA SER A 97 5.08 -23.02 0.69
C SER A 97 5.84 -21.92 -0.03
N ASP A 98 6.30 -22.24 -1.23
CA ASP A 98 7.16 -21.41 -2.08
C ASP A 98 6.44 -20.18 -2.68
N ASP A 99 5.18 -19.93 -2.30
CA ASP A 99 4.31 -18.96 -2.95
C ASP A 99 3.70 -17.99 -1.93
N ALA A 100 4.53 -17.07 -1.42
CA ALA A 100 4.11 -16.12 -0.39
C ALA A 100 2.95 -15.23 -0.84
N VAL A 101 2.85 -14.98 -2.15
CA VAL A 101 1.77 -14.23 -2.79
C VAL A 101 0.45 -15.02 -2.77
N ALA A 102 0.48 -16.36 -2.75
CA ALA A 102 -0.72 -17.19 -2.75
C ALA A 102 -1.49 -17.12 -1.41
N VAL A 103 -0.82 -16.73 -0.32
CA VAL A 103 -1.44 -16.61 1.01
C VAL A 103 -2.48 -15.50 1.07
N ILE A 104 -2.30 -14.43 0.29
CA ILE A 104 -3.24 -13.30 0.25
C ILE A 104 -4.33 -13.64 -0.79
N PRO A 105 -5.64 -13.47 -0.53
CA PRO A 105 -6.70 -13.70 -1.52
C PRO A 105 -6.75 -12.64 -2.64
N ARG A 106 -6.78 -13.04 -3.92
CA ARG A 106 -6.66 -12.14 -5.10
C ARG A 106 -7.72 -11.06 -5.14
N GLU A 107 -8.86 -11.38 -4.56
CA GLU A 107 -10.03 -10.53 -4.43
C GLU A 107 -9.69 -9.24 -3.67
N LEU A 108 -8.75 -9.30 -2.71
CA LEU A 108 -8.36 -8.13 -1.92
C LEU A 108 -7.78 -6.98 -2.75
N SER A 109 -7.17 -7.28 -3.91
CA SER A 109 -6.65 -6.27 -4.83
C SER A 109 -7.61 -5.88 -5.94
N ASN A 110 -8.73 -6.59 -6.07
CA ASN A 110 -9.70 -6.38 -7.15
C ASN A 110 -10.96 -5.63 -6.68
N THR A 111 -11.11 -5.41 -5.36
CA THR A 111 -12.38 -4.95 -4.77
C THR A 111 -12.67 -3.44 -4.97
N VAL A 112 -11.85 -2.69 -5.71
CA VAL A 112 -12.12 -1.26 -5.99
C VAL A 112 -12.89 -1.04 -7.32
N LEU A 113 -13.32 -2.09 -8.02
CA LEU A 113 -14.05 -1.98 -9.31
C LEU A 113 -15.55 -2.30 -9.26
N ALA A 114 -16.21 -2.27 -8.10
CA ALA A 114 -17.66 -2.52 -7.99
C ALA A 114 -18.46 -1.26 -7.64
#